data_AF-A0A6L8UT61-F1
#
_entry.id   AF-A0A6L8UT61-F1
#
_cell.length_a   1.000
_cell.length_b   1.000
_cell.length_c   1.000
_cell.angle_alpha   90.00
_cell.angle_beta   90.00
_cell.angle_gamma   90.00
#
_symmetry.space_group_name_H-M   'P 1'
#
loop_
_entity.id
_entity.type
_entity.pdbx_description
1 polymer ?
#
loop_
_entity_poly.entity_id
_entity_poly.type
_entity_poly.pdbx_seq_one_letter_code
_entity_poly.pdbx_strand_id
1 'polypeptide(L)'
;MRIKKSEFKNVALEIVKVFEMSIEYVGFPFSEREKINAFYESKFDEDGERIKKLIMNVEYDFFGSTNFKDRNDPKNKVLFEEISSDLKGIREDLENYADKKG
;
A
#
# COMPACT_ATOMS: atom_id res chain seq x y z
N MET A 1 2.68 11.04 -13.95
CA MET A 1 3.69 10.03 -14.32
C MET A 1 2.95 8.73 -14.62
N ARG A 2 3.29 7.98 -15.67
CA ARG A 2 2.59 6.70 -15.97
C ARG A 2 3.53 5.56 -15.64
N ILE A 3 3.08 4.64 -14.77
CA ILE A 3 3.87 3.49 -14.34
C ILE A 3 3.74 2.39 -15.38
N LYS A 4 4.86 1.86 -15.86
CA LYS A 4 4.84 0.76 -16.83
C LYS A 4 4.46 -0.53 -16.13
N LYS A 5 3.87 -1.47 -16.87
CA LYS A 5 3.53 -2.80 -16.35
C LYS A 5 4.75 -3.52 -15.77
N SER A 6 5.91 -3.40 -16.42
CA SER A 6 7.18 -3.98 -15.94
C SER A 6 7.69 -3.39 -14.62
N GLU A 7 7.18 -2.22 -14.21
CA GLU A 7 7.57 -1.55 -12.97
C GLU A 7 6.55 -1.78 -11.85
N PHE A 8 5.39 -2.38 -12.18
CA PHE A 8 4.26 -2.55 -11.26
C PHE A 8 4.70 -3.17 -9.93
N LYS A 9 5.35 -4.34 -9.98
CA LYS A 9 5.76 -5.09 -8.79
C LYS A 9 6.68 -4.27 -7.89
N ASN A 10 7.70 -3.63 -8.47
CA ASN A 10 8.66 -2.84 -7.72
C ASN A 10 8.01 -1.62 -7.07
N VAL A 11 7.19 -0.88 -7.82
CA VAL A 11 6.48 0.29 -7.28
C VAL A 11 5.50 -0.14 -6.18
N ALA A 12 4.73 -1.20 -6.40
CA ALA A 12 3.78 -1.71 -5.42
C ALA A 12 4.50 -2.12 -4.12
N LEU A 13 5.65 -2.80 -4.21
CA LEU A 13 6.49 -3.13 -3.06
C LEU A 13 7.02 -1.88 -2.33
N GLU A 14 7.40 -0.84 -3.07
CA GLU A 14 7.78 0.44 -2.45
C GLU A 14 6.62 1.09 -1.71
N ILE A 15 5.41 1.06 -2.28
CA ILE A 15 4.21 1.63 -1.64
C ILE A 15 3.83 0.85 -0.38
N VAL A 16 3.88 -0.49 -0.44
CA VAL A 16 3.71 -1.36 0.75
C VAL A 16 4.68 -0.95 1.84
N LYS A 17 5.97 -0.76 1.50
CA LYS A 17 6.98 -0.30 2.46
C LYS A 17 6.69 1.08 3.03
N VAL A 18 6.12 1.99 2.23
CA VAL A 18 5.70 3.32 2.71
C VAL A 18 4.61 3.17 3.78
N PHE A 19 3.62 2.30 3.59
CA PHE A 19 2.58 2.06 4.59
C PHE A 19 3.11 1.34 5.84
N GLU A 20 4.02 0.37 5.69
CA GLU A 20 4.70 -0.27 6.82
C GLU A 20 5.40 0.76 7.72
N MET A 21 6.17 1.68 7.11
CA MET A 21 6.80 2.78 7.85
C MET A 21 5.76 3.75 8.43
N SER A 22 4.67 4.00 7.70
CA SER A 22 3.64 4.93 8.14
C SER A 22 2.93 4.47 9.41
N ILE A 23 2.75 3.15 9.56
CA ILE A 23 2.27 2.50 10.77
C ILE A 23 3.30 2.64 11.90
N GLU A 24 4.56 2.30 11.64
CA GLU A 24 5.65 2.34 12.64
C GLU A 24 5.79 3.75 13.27
N TYR A 25 5.71 4.80 12.44
CA TYR A 25 5.91 6.18 12.88
C TYR A 25 4.61 6.93 13.20
N VAL A 26 3.45 6.29 12.98
CA VAL A 26 2.12 6.89 13.12
C VAL A 26 2.04 8.24 12.40
N GLY A 27 2.29 8.20 11.09
CA GLY A 27 2.35 9.38 10.23
C GLY A 27 2.60 8.97 8.78
N PHE A 28 2.53 9.91 7.83
CA PHE A 28 2.67 9.60 6.41
C PHE A 28 3.68 10.52 5.71
N PRO A 29 4.61 9.98 4.90
CA PRO A 29 5.56 10.77 4.14
C PRO A 29 4.88 11.40 2.91
N PHE A 30 4.50 12.68 3.00
CA PHE A 30 3.83 13.40 1.91
C PHE A 30 4.61 13.41 0.59
N SER A 31 5.94 13.26 0.62
CA SER A 31 6.78 13.14 -0.59
C SER A 31 6.40 11.96 -1.48
N GLU A 32 5.80 10.90 -0.91
CA GLU A 32 5.44 9.68 -1.64
C GLU A 32 4.07 9.79 -2.34
N ARG A 33 3.30 10.84 -2.03
CA ARG A 33 1.91 10.99 -2.50
C ARG A 33 1.79 11.01 -4.02
N GLU A 34 2.71 11.69 -4.71
CA GLU A 34 2.68 11.76 -6.17
C GLU A 34 2.91 10.38 -6.81
N LYS A 35 3.81 9.57 -6.24
CA LYS A 35 4.08 8.20 -6.70
C LYS A 35 2.86 7.30 -6.50
N ILE A 36 2.22 7.39 -5.34
CA ILE A 36 1.02 6.62 -5.00
C ILE A 36 -0.15 7.00 -5.92
N ASN A 37 -0.40 8.30 -6.12
CA ASN A 37 -1.41 8.76 -7.06
C ASN A 37 -1.14 8.25 -8.50
N ALA A 38 0.11 8.35 -8.96
CA ALA A 38 0.51 7.84 -10.27
C ALA A 38 0.30 6.32 -10.40
N PHE A 39 0.50 5.55 -9.32
CA PHE A 39 0.22 4.13 -9.27
C PHE A 39 -1.28 3.85 -9.40
N TYR A 40 -2.13 4.60 -8.70
CA TYR A 40 -3.60 4.44 -8.78
C TYR A 40 -4.19 4.78 -10.14
N GLU A 41 -3.69 5.84 -10.77
CA GLU A 41 -4.11 6.27 -12.11
C GLU A 41 -3.63 5.33 -13.21
N SER A 42 -2.60 4.52 -12.94
CA SER A 42 -2.06 3.56 -13.91
C SER A 42 -2.96 2.34 -14.06
N LYS A 43 -3.05 1.84 -15.29
CA LYS A 43 -3.82 0.64 -15.64
C LYS A 43 -2.92 -0.58 -15.69
N PHE A 44 -3.31 -1.65 -15.01
CA PHE A 44 -2.60 -2.93 -14.99
C PHE A 44 -3.48 -4.06 -15.53
N ASP A 45 -2.98 -5.28 -15.53
CA ASP A 45 -3.81 -6.46 -15.81
C ASP A 45 -4.72 -6.80 -14.63
N GLU A 46 -5.56 -7.82 -14.80
CA GLU A 46 -6.55 -8.20 -13.78
C GLU A 46 -5.93 -8.46 -12.40
N ASP A 47 -4.83 -9.23 -12.36
CA ASP A 47 -4.09 -9.50 -11.14
C ASP A 47 -3.51 -8.21 -10.53
N GLY A 48 -2.96 -7.31 -11.36
CA GLY A 48 -2.40 -6.05 -10.90
C GLY A 48 -3.46 -5.07 -10.40
N GLU A 49 -4.63 -5.01 -11.04
CA GLU A 49 -5.78 -4.21 -10.61
C GLU A 49 -6.36 -4.74 -9.29
N ARG A 50 -6.38 -6.05 -9.09
CA ARG A 50 -6.75 -6.66 -7.80
C ARG A 50 -5.82 -6.20 -6.69
N ILE A 51 -4.51 -6.36 -6.88
CA ILE A 51 -3.49 -5.95 -5.89
C ILE A 51 -3.55 -4.44 -5.62
N LYS A 52 -3.72 -3.62 -6.67
CA LYS A 52 -3.87 -2.16 -6.54
C LYS A 52 -5.05 -1.79 -5.64
N LYS A 53 -6.20 -2.46 -5.79
CA LYS A 53 -7.36 -2.24 -4.92
C LYS A 53 -7.09 -2.60 -3.46
N LEU A 54 -6.33 -3.67 -3.20
CA LEU A 54 -5.95 -4.03 -1.83
C LEU A 54 -5.07 -2.94 -1.19
N ILE A 55 -4.10 -2.40 -1.93
CA ILE A 55 -3.28 -1.27 -1.47
C ILE A 55 -4.13 -0.02 -1.22
N MET A 56 -5.10 0.27 -2.09
CA MET A 56 -6.03 1.39 -1.88
C MET A 56 -6.87 1.20 -0.61
N ASN A 57 -7.33 -0.01 -0.32
CA ASN A 57 -8.08 -0.28 0.92
C ASN A 57 -7.22 0.00 2.15
N VAL A 58 -5.96 -0.45 2.15
CA VAL A 58 -5.00 -0.12 3.21
C VAL A 58 -4.87 1.39 3.38
N GLU A 59 -4.80 2.16 2.29
CA GLU A 59 -4.76 3.63 2.36
C GLU A 59 -6.02 4.20 3.02
N TYR A 60 -7.21 3.74 2.60
CA TYR A 60 -8.48 4.19 3.15
C TYR A 60 -8.58 3.90 4.65
N ASP A 61 -8.19 2.70 5.08
CA ASP A 61 -8.23 2.30 6.48
C ASP A 61 -7.21 3.11 7.30
N PHE A 62 -5.99 3.26 6.78
CA PHE A 62 -4.96 4.04 7.45
C PHE A 62 -5.38 5.50 7.64
N PHE A 63 -5.80 6.21 6.59
CA PHE A 63 -6.17 7.63 6.73
C PHE A 63 -7.55 7.85 7.35
N GLY A 64 -8.49 6.94 7.12
CA GLY A 64 -9.87 7.06 7.58
C GLY A 64 -10.05 6.69 9.06
N SER A 65 -9.25 5.76 9.56
CA SER A 65 -9.47 5.16 10.88
C SER A 65 -8.37 5.43 11.90
N THR A 66 -7.19 5.90 11.47
CA THR A 66 -6.09 6.22 12.41
C THR A 66 -6.38 7.49 13.20
N ASN A 67 -6.26 7.41 14.53
CA ASN A 67 -6.22 8.57 15.39
C ASN A 67 -4.81 9.20 15.39
N PHE A 68 -4.53 10.07 14.41
CA PHE A 68 -3.25 10.77 14.32
C PHE A 68 -2.99 11.78 15.45
N LYS A 69 -4.02 12.16 16.21
CA LYS A 69 -3.89 13.11 17.34
C LYS A 69 -3.33 12.43 18.59
N ASP A 70 -3.62 11.13 18.76
CA ASP A 70 -3.10 10.32 19.85
C ASP A 70 -2.44 9.06 19.30
N ARG A 71 -1.11 9.10 19.22
CA ARG A 71 -0.31 7.99 18.68
C ARG A 71 -0.42 6.71 19.52
N ASN A 72 -0.77 6.83 20.80
CA ASN A 72 -0.86 5.70 21.72
C ASN A 72 -2.30 5.21 21.90
N ASP A 73 -3.25 5.68 21.08
CA ASP A 73 -4.63 5.21 21.13
C ASP A 73 -4.67 3.67 20.97
N PRO A 74 -5.24 2.93 21.93
CA PRO A 74 -5.37 1.48 21.83
C PRO A 74 -6.08 1.01 20.54
N LYS A 75 -6.96 1.83 19.96
CA LYS A 75 -7.61 1.55 18.68
C LYS A 75 -6.64 1.58 17.51
N ASN A 76 -5.63 2.45 17.54
CA ASN A 76 -4.58 2.46 16.53
C ASN A 76 -3.81 1.14 16.56
N LYS A 77 -3.53 0.59 17.74
CA LYS A 77 -2.83 -0.70 17.85
C LYS A 77 -3.59 -1.82 17.14
N VAL A 78 -4.91 -1.94 17.39
CA VAL A 78 -5.74 -2.96 16.75
C VAL A 78 -5.78 -2.75 15.23
N LEU A 79 -6.04 -1.52 14.79
CA LEU A 79 -6.05 -1.17 13.36
C LEU A 79 -4.70 -1.50 12.68
N PHE A 80 -3.58 -1.19 13.32
CA PHE A 80 -2.26 -1.42 12.76
C PHE A 80 -1.88 -2.89 12.70
N GLU A 81 -2.37 -3.72 13.63
CA GLU A 81 -2.24 -5.18 13.53
C GLU A 81 -3.00 -5.73 12.30
N GLU A 82 -4.22 -5.23 12.06
CA GLU A 82 -5.03 -5.59 10.88
C GLU A 82 -4.35 -5.15 9.58
N ILE A 83 -3.99 -3.87 9.47
CA ILE A 83 -3.31 -3.33 8.28
C ILE A 83 -1.97 -4.05 8.04
N SER A 84 -1.21 -4.36 9.10
CA SER A 84 0.07 -5.09 8.94
C SER A 84 -0.15 -6.50 8.38
N SER A 85 -1.25 -7.16 8.76
CA SER A 85 -1.63 -8.45 8.19
C SER A 85 -1.99 -8.33 6.71
N ASP A 86 -2.75 -7.30 6.33
CA ASP A 86 -3.11 -7.05 4.93
C ASP A 86 -1.88 -6.73 4.08
N LEU A 87 -0.97 -5.88 4.57
CA LEU A 87 0.29 -5.56 3.90
C LEU A 87 1.16 -6.81 3.68
N LYS A 88 1.18 -7.74 4.65
CA LYS A 88 1.86 -9.02 4.49
C LYS A 88 1.22 -9.86 3.38
N GLY A 89 -0.10 -9.97 3.36
CA GLY A 89 -0.83 -10.69 2.30
C GLY A 89 -0.58 -10.08 0.91
N ILE A 90 -0.59 -8.75 0.81
CA ILE A 90 -0.26 -8.03 -0.43
C ILE A 90 1.18 -8.31 -0.87
N ARG A 91 2.14 -8.37 0.06
CA ARG A 91 3.54 -8.70 -0.25
C ARG A 91 3.66 -10.11 -0.81
N GLU A 92 2.99 -11.10 -0.20
CA GLU A 92 2.93 -12.48 -0.72
C GLU A 92 2.29 -12.54 -2.11
N ASP A 93 1.21 -11.78 -2.34
CA ASP A 93 0.58 -11.63 -3.66
C ASP A 93 1.55 -11.03 -4.68
N LEU A 94 2.35 -10.03 -4.31
CA LEU A 94 3.35 -9.39 -5.17
C LEU A 94 4.54 -10.31 -5.47
N GLU A 95 4.96 -11.14 -4.51
CA GLU A 95 5.99 -12.16 -4.74
C GLU A 95 5.53 -13.17 -5.79
N ASN A 96 4.27 -13.60 -5.69
CA ASN A 96 3.60 -14.51 -6.62
C ASN A 96 3.11 -13.85 -7.91
N TYR A 97 3.08 -12.51 -7.97
CA TYR A 97 2.82 -11.76 -9.19
C TYR A 97 3.94 -12.06 -10.17
N ALA A 98 3.66 -13.04 -11.04
CA ALA A 98 4.59 -13.48 -12.04
C ALA A 98 4.95 -12.28 -12.92
N ASP A 99 6.25 -12.08 -13.12
CA ASP A 99 6.74 -11.47 -14.36
C ASP A 99 6.33 -12.43 -15.48
N LYS A 100 5.04 -12.44 -15.87
CA LYS A 100 4.59 -13.08 -17.10
C LYS A 100 5.27 -12.30 -18.20
N LYS A 101 6.50 -12.71 -18.53
CA LYS A 101 7.24 -12.31 -19.71
C LYS A 101 6.30 -12.57 -20.88
N GLY A 102 5.70 -11.49 -21.38
CA GLY A 102 5.15 -11.46 -22.72
C GLY A 102 6.28 -11.68 -23.72
#